data_AF-A0A948Q8D6-F1
#
_entry.id   AF-A0A948Q8D6-F1
#
_cell.length_a   1.000
_cell.length_b   1.000
_cell.length_c   1.000
_cell.angle_alpha   90.00
_cell.angle_beta   90.00
_cell.angle_gamma   90.00
#
_symmetry.space_group_name_H-M   'P 1'
#
loop_
_entity.id
_entity.type
_entity.pdbx_description
1 polymer ?
#
loop_
_entity_poly.entity_id
_entity_poly.type
_entity_poly.pdbx_seq_one_letter_code
_entity_poly.pdbx_strand_id
1 'polypeptide(L)'
;RYIVDGNKSPDGEMKFNSLHGPAEWEENIRQLYIADKFPNKLFAYLKERNKNVNSTQWELAAKAADISAAAITSGFEKAKDLLLEDSIYAKELGVSSSPSFLVDGKYFAIGMGELKKIEGFEKVPLKASNGGACK
;
A
#
# COMPACT_ATOMS: atom_id res chain seq x y z
N ARG A 1 -2.10 3.45 -3.85
CA ARG A 1 -0.81 3.71 -4.52
C ARG A 1 0.27 3.67 -3.47
N TYR A 2 1.42 3.08 -3.76
CA TYR A 2 2.51 2.79 -2.86
C TYR A 2 3.72 3.66 -3.19
N ILE A 3 4.39 4.12 -2.14
CA ILE A 3 5.65 4.84 -2.26
C ILE A 3 6.76 3.80 -2.16
N VAL A 4 7.33 3.44 -3.30
CA VAL A 4 8.44 2.49 -3.40
C VAL A 4 9.33 2.91 -4.56
N ASP A 5 10.63 2.71 -4.43
CA ASP A 5 11.56 2.80 -5.54
C ASP A 5 11.68 1.44 -6.21
N GLY A 6 10.90 1.24 -7.28
CA GLY A 6 10.99 0.08 -8.16
C GLY A 6 11.86 0.34 -9.38
N ASN A 7 12.71 -0.62 -9.73
CA ASN A 7 13.44 -0.63 -11.00
C ASN A 7 13.53 -2.05 -11.58
N LYS A 8 13.56 -2.14 -12.91
CA LYS A 8 13.78 -3.39 -13.66
C LYS A 8 15.10 -3.28 -14.41
N SER A 9 16.02 -4.21 -14.20
CA SER A 9 17.29 -4.26 -14.92
C SER A 9 17.12 -4.89 -16.32
N PRO A 10 18.12 -4.74 -17.21
CA PRO A 10 18.05 -5.25 -18.58
C PRO A 10 17.89 -6.78 -18.68
N ASP A 11 18.31 -7.53 -17.66
CA ASP A 11 18.15 -8.98 -17.51
C ASP A 11 16.77 -9.39 -16.97
N GLY A 12 15.91 -8.42 -16.65
CA GLY A 12 14.55 -8.64 -16.16
C GLY A 12 14.42 -8.76 -14.64
N GLU A 13 15.51 -8.67 -13.88
CA GLU A 13 15.46 -8.65 -12.41
C GLU A 13 14.75 -7.37 -11.92
N MET A 14 13.81 -7.52 -10.98
CA MET A 14 13.13 -6.38 -10.34
C MET A 14 13.65 -6.16 -8.94
N LYS A 15 13.98 -4.90 -8.63
CA LYS A 15 14.40 -4.48 -7.30
C LYS A 15 13.43 -3.42 -6.79
N PHE A 16 13.11 -3.54 -5.51
CA PHE A 16 12.24 -2.62 -4.79
C PHE A 16 12.95 -2.16 -3.52
N ASN A 17 12.88 -0.85 -3.26
CA ASN A 17 13.35 -0.26 -2.03
C ASN A 17 12.26 0.63 -1.44
N SER A 18 11.97 0.47 -0.15
CA SER A 18 10.96 1.25 0.56
C SER A 18 11.50 1.79 1.88
N LEU A 19 10.85 2.81 2.44
CA LEU A 19 11.33 3.54 3.61
C LEU A 19 11.48 2.63 4.84
N HIS A 20 10.61 1.63 4.97
CA HIS A 20 10.59 0.70 6.10
C HIS A 20 11.20 -0.67 5.77
N GLY A 21 11.96 -0.76 4.68
CA GLY A 21 12.69 -1.95 4.29
C GLY A 21 11.83 -3.06 3.66
N PRO A 22 12.40 -4.26 3.45
CA PRO A 22 11.80 -5.23 2.55
C PRO A 22 10.38 -5.68 2.87
N ALA A 23 10.07 -5.82 4.16
CA ALA A 23 8.76 -6.26 4.62
C ALA A 23 7.61 -5.36 4.12
N GLU A 24 7.86 -4.07 3.93
CA GLU A 24 6.87 -3.11 3.44
C GLU A 24 6.56 -3.31 1.97
N TRP A 25 7.57 -3.34 1.08
CA TRP A 25 7.28 -3.53 -0.35
C TRP A 25 6.75 -4.93 -0.65
N GLU A 26 7.17 -5.95 0.12
CA GLU A 26 6.58 -7.29 0.03
C GLU A 26 5.09 -7.27 0.40
N GLU A 27 4.71 -6.53 1.45
CA GLU A 27 3.32 -6.37 1.85
C GLU A 27 2.52 -5.61 0.78
N ASN A 28 3.10 -4.61 0.14
CA ASN A 28 2.47 -3.89 -0.97
C ASN A 28 2.14 -4.84 -2.14
N ILE A 29 3.04 -5.77 -2.46
CA ILE A 29 2.80 -6.82 -3.48
C ILE A 29 1.62 -7.71 -3.07
N ARG A 30 1.57 -8.15 -1.80
CA ARG A 30 0.44 -8.97 -1.30
C ARG A 30 -0.88 -8.22 -1.46
N GLN A 31 -0.94 -6.96 -1.06
CA GLN A 31 -2.13 -6.13 -1.16
C GLN A 31 -2.55 -5.88 -2.62
N LEU A 32 -1.59 -5.64 -3.53
CA LEU A 32 -1.87 -5.50 -4.97
C LEU A 32 -2.44 -6.78 -5.57
N TYR A 33 -1.85 -7.93 -5.26
CA TYR A 33 -2.36 -9.22 -5.72
C TYR A 33 -3.77 -9.49 -5.21
N ILE A 34 -4.03 -9.20 -3.92
CA ILE A 34 -5.36 -9.35 -3.33
C ILE A 34 -6.36 -8.38 -3.97
N ALA A 35 -5.96 -7.14 -4.24
CA ALA A 35 -6.81 -6.17 -4.92
C ALA A 35 -7.20 -6.62 -6.34
N ASP A 36 -6.27 -7.23 -7.06
CA ASP A 36 -6.49 -7.73 -8.42
C ASP A 36 -7.33 -9.02 -8.45
N LYS A 37 -7.04 -10.00 -7.59
CA LYS A 37 -7.67 -11.34 -7.63
C LYS A 37 -8.85 -11.53 -6.68
N PHE A 38 -8.87 -10.80 -5.57
CA PHE A 38 -9.88 -10.92 -4.52
C PHE A 38 -10.36 -9.52 -4.06
N PRO A 39 -10.83 -8.65 -4.98
CA PRO A 39 -11.16 -7.26 -4.67
C PRO A 39 -12.19 -7.13 -3.53
N ASN A 40 -13.14 -8.07 -3.44
CA ASN A 40 -14.15 -8.11 -2.37
C ASN A 40 -13.59 -8.54 -1.00
N LYS A 41 -12.39 -9.11 -0.93
CA LYS A 41 -11.73 -9.58 0.29
C LYS A 41 -10.61 -8.64 0.77
N LEU A 42 -10.18 -7.70 -0.06
CA LEU A 42 -9.11 -6.76 0.27
C LEU A 42 -9.35 -6.01 1.59
N PHE A 43 -10.54 -5.45 1.78
CA PHE A 43 -10.82 -4.70 3.02
C PHE A 43 -10.83 -5.59 4.26
N ALA A 44 -11.27 -6.85 4.16
CA ALA A 44 -11.20 -7.80 5.26
C ALA A 44 -9.74 -8.11 5.63
N TYR A 45 -8.89 -8.32 4.61
CA TYR A 45 -7.46 -8.51 4.80
C TYR A 45 -6.79 -7.29 5.46
N LEU A 46 -7.00 -6.08 4.91
CA LEU A 46 -6.41 -4.85 5.43
C LEU A 46 -6.85 -4.57 6.88
N LYS A 47 -8.12 -4.82 7.21
CA LYS A 47 -8.64 -4.64 8.57
C LYS A 47 -7.90 -5.52 9.58
N GLU A 48 -7.60 -6.77 9.22
CA GLU A 48 -6.83 -7.66 10.09
C GLU A 48 -5.34 -7.25 10.13
N ARG A 49 -4.73 -7.01 8.96
CA ARG A 49 -3.32 -6.65 8.82
C ARG A 49 -2.96 -5.38 9.59
N ASN A 50 -3.84 -4.37 9.57
CA ASN A 50 -3.64 -3.08 10.23
C ASN A 50 -3.66 -3.14 11.77
N LYS A 51 -4.08 -4.26 12.37
CA LYS A 51 -3.95 -4.45 13.83
C LYS A 51 -2.48 -4.52 14.27
N ASN A 52 -1.60 -5.05 13.42
CA ASN A 52 -0.16 -5.08 13.66
C ASN A 52 0.62 -5.12 12.34
N VAL A 53 0.87 -3.95 11.76
CA VAL A 53 1.59 -3.78 10.48
C VAL A 53 3.03 -4.29 10.52
N ASN A 54 3.65 -4.33 11.70
CA ASN A 54 5.05 -4.76 11.88
C ASN A 54 5.20 -6.29 12.04
N SER A 55 4.10 -7.04 12.17
CA SER A 55 4.16 -8.50 12.27
C SER A 55 4.48 -9.13 10.93
N THR A 56 5.27 -10.20 10.95
CA THR A 56 5.53 -11.07 9.80
C THR A 56 4.37 -12.05 9.52
N GLN A 57 3.37 -12.14 10.39
CA GLN A 57 2.27 -13.12 10.32
C GLN A 57 1.11 -12.67 9.42
N TRP A 58 1.40 -12.33 8.16
CA TRP A 58 0.38 -11.89 7.20
C TRP A 58 -0.60 -13.00 6.82
N GLU A 59 -0.21 -14.27 6.96
CA GLU A 59 -1.04 -15.44 6.68
C GLU A 59 -2.26 -15.51 7.60
N LEU A 60 -2.17 -14.98 8.82
CA LEU A 60 -3.31 -14.87 9.73
C LEU A 60 -4.36 -13.88 9.18
N ALA A 61 -3.90 -12.77 8.59
CA ALA A 61 -4.78 -11.82 7.91
C ALA A 61 -5.40 -12.41 6.64
N ALA A 62 -4.63 -13.19 5.88
CA ALA A 62 -5.15 -13.94 4.73
C ALA A 62 -6.26 -14.91 5.16
N LYS A 63 -6.02 -15.71 6.21
CA LYS A 63 -7.00 -16.65 6.76
C LYS A 63 -8.26 -15.94 7.26
N ALA A 64 -8.11 -14.82 7.97
CA ALA A 64 -9.25 -14.02 8.46
C ALA A 64 -10.11 -13.45 7.31
N ALA A 65 -9.48 -13.18 6.16
CA ALA A 65 -10.14 -12.74 4.93
C ALA A 65 -10.62 -13.89 4.03
N ASP A 66 -10.50 -15.15 4.48
CA ASP A 66 -10.82 -16.34 3.70
C ASP A 66 -9.99 -16.44 2.39
N ILE A 67 -8.71 -16.07 2.44
CA ILE A 67 -7.76 -16.16 1.32
C ILE A 67 -6.69 -17.20 1.66
N SER A 68 -6.42 -18.11 0.73
CA SER A 68 -5.31 -19.05 0.86
C SER A 68 -3.97 -18.31 0.79
N ALA A 69 -3.11 -18.50 1.79
CA ALA A 69 -1.74 -17.97 1.78
C ALA A 69 -0.97 -18.44 0.53
N ALA A 70 -1.16 -19.70 0.12
CA ALA A 70 -0.53 -20.26 -1.07
C ALA A 70 -0.97 -19.54 -2.36
N ALA A 71 -2.24 -19.08 -2.43
CA ALA A 71 -2.70 -18.30 -3.57
C ALA A 71 -1.93 -16.98 -3.67
N ILE A 72 -1.78 -16.26 -2.55
CA ILE A 72 -1.01 -15.00 -2.47
C ILE A 72 0.46 -15.26 -2.85
N THR A 73 1.09 -16.29 -2.28
CA THR A 73 2.48 -16.65 -2.60
C THR A 73 2.66 -16.99 -4.08
N SER A 74 1.73 -17.74 -4.68
CA SER A 74 1.80 -18.09 -6.12
C SER A 74 1.65 -16.87 -7.05
N GLY A 75 0.99 -15.83 -6.55
CA GLY A 75 0.76 -14.57 -7.26
C GLY A 75 1.87 -13.55 -7.12
N PHE A 76 2.80 -13.77 -6.17
CA PHE A 76 3.75 -12.76 -5.71
C PHE A 76 4.63 -12.22 -6.84
N GLU A 77 5.24 -13.11 -7.64
CA GLU A 77 6.11 -12.70 -8.75
C GLU A 77 5.35 -11.91 -9.82
N LYS A 78 4.13 -12.32 -10.16
CA LYS A 78 3.29 -11.59 -11.14
C LYS A 78 2.88 -10.22 -10.63
N ALA A 79 2.70 -10.07 -9.31
CA ALA A 79 2.32 -8.81 -8.69
C ALA A 79 3.49 -7.83 -8.52
N LYS A 80 4.75 -8.24 -8.78
CA LYS A 80 5.87 -7.30 -8.88
C LYS A 80 5.72 -6.31 -10.03
N ASP A 81 5.21 -6.77 -11.19
CA ASP A 81 4.90 -5.87 -12.31
C ASP A 81 3.87 -4.82 -11.89
N LEU A 82 2.81 -5.23 -11.16
CA LEU A 82 1.81 -4.31 -10.62
C LEU A 82 2.42 -3.27 -9.68
N LEU A 83 3.37 -3.68 -8.81
CA LEU A 83 4.04 -2.74 -7.90
C LEU A 83 4.92 -1.76 -8.66
N LEU A 84 5.62 -2.22 -9.70
CA LEU A 84 6.44 -1.35 -10.55
C LEU A 84 5.58 -0.29 -11.23
N GLU A 85 4.48 -0.69 -11.87
CA GLU A 85 3.51 0.23 -12.48
C GLU A 85 2.93 1.22 -11.47
N ASP A 86 2.53 0.73 -10.30
CA ASP A 86 1.97 1.56 -9.23
C ASP A 86 2.99 2.58 -8.70
N SER A 87 4.27 2.20 -8.61
CA SER A 87 5.36 3.07 -8.18
C SER A 87 5.64 4.21 -9.17
N ILE A 88 5.57 3.94 -10.47
CA ILE A 88 5.75 4.94 -11.53
C ILE A 88 4.59 5.94 -11.45
N TYR A 89 3.37 5.43 -11.35
CA TYR A 89 2.19 6.27 -11.25
C TYR A 89 2.19 7.16 -9.99
N ALA A 90 2.63 6.62 -8.84
CA ALA A 90 2.78 7.41 -7.61
C ALA A 90 3.80 8.56 -7.78
N LYS A 91 4.92 8.30 -8.48
CA LYS A 91 5.95 9.30 -8.80
C LYS A 91 5.41 10.37 -9.75
N GLU A 92 4.68 9.99 -10.79
CA GLU A 92 4.05 10.92 -11.72
C GLU A 92 3.02 11.84 -11.05
N LEU A 93 2.31 11.34 -10.03
CA LEU A 93 1.40 12.13 -9.20
C LEU A 93 2.12 13.02 -8.16
N GLY A 94 3.45 12.96 -8.06
CA GLY A 94 4.21 13.74 -7.07
C GLY A 94 4.00 13.26 -5.63
N VAL A 95 3.56 12.00 -5.42
CA VAL A 95 3.38 11.44 -4.09
C VAL A 95 4.75 11.20 -3.44
N SER A 96 5.06 11.99 -2.42
CA SER A 96 6.35 11.93 -1.71
C SER A 96 6.26 11.51 -0.25
N SER A 97 5.05 11.45 0.32
CA SER A 97 4.81 11.00 1.69
C SER A 97 3.42 10.40 1.86
N SER A 98 3.26 9.60 2.92
CA SER A 98 2.01 8.91 3.24
C SER A 98 1.43 9.38 4.58
N PRO A 99 0.10 9.32 4.77
CA PRO A 99 -0.91 9.07 3.74
C PRO A 99 -1.06 10.29 2.80
N SER A 100 -1.34 10.04 1.52
CA SER A 100 -1.69 11.07 0.52
C SER A 100 -3.08 10.78 -0.06
N PHE A 101 -3.87 11.83 -0.28
CA PHE A 101 -5.25 11.74 -0.74
C PHE A 101 -5.44 12.54 -2.02
N LEU A 102 -6.15 11.96 -2.99
CA LEU A 102 -6.66 12.64 -4.17
C LEU A 102 -8.18 12.68 -4.09
N VAL A 103 -8.77 13.85 -3.86
CA VAL A 103 -10.22 14.04 -3.73
C VAL A 103 -10.78 14.61 -5.03
N ASP A 104 -11.80 13.94 -5.59
CA ASP A 104 -12.49 14.27 -6.85
C ASP A 104 -11.56 14.52 -8.05
N GLY A 105 -10.37 13.92 -8.03
CA GLY A 105 -9.35 14.10 -9.07
C GLY A 105 -8.73 15.51 -9.13
N LYS A 106 -9.00 16.38 -8.14
CA LYS A 106 -8.58 17.79 -8.14
C LYS A 106 -7.71 18.17 -6.95
N TYR A 107 -8.07 17.70 -5.77
CA TYR A 107 -7.40 18.12 -4.53
C TYR A 107 -6.40 17.05 -4.11
N PHE A 108 -5.12 17.40 -4.15
CA PHE A 108 -4.06 16.56 -3.63
C PHE A 108 -3.66 17.02 -2.22
N ALA A 109 -3.96 16.18 -1.22
CA ALA A 109 -3.71 16.47 0.18
C ALA A 109 -2.68 15.50 0.76
N ILE A 110 -1.59 16.05 1.29
CA ILE A 110 -0.55 15.29 1.97
C ILE A 110 -0.83 15.28 3.47
N GLY A 111 -1.14 14.09 4.00
CA GLY A 111 -1.45 13.88 5.40
C GLY A 111 -2.85 14.33 5.81
N MET A 112 -3.21 14.03 7.06
CA MET A 112 -4.54 14.30 7.61
C MET A 112 -4.80 15.81 7.80
N GLY A 113 -3.75 16.61 7.99
CA GLY A 113 -3.86 18.06 8.19
C GLY A 113 -4.39 18.78 6.95
N GLU A 114 -3.84 18.44 5.77
CA GLU A 114 -4.30 19.02 4.50
C GLU A 114 -5.68 18.49 4.11
N LEU A 115 -5.98 17.21 4.38
CA LEU A 115 -7.30 16.63 4.10
C LEU A 115 -8.44 17.40 4.80
N LYS A 116 -8.25 17.79 6.07
CA LYS A 116 -9.28 18.51 6.84
C LYS A 116 -9.60 19.91 6.32
N LYS A 117 -8.77 20.47 5.43
CA LYS A 117 -9.03 21.77 4.79
C LYS A 117 -9.99 21.66 3.60
N ILE A 118 -10.27 20.44 3.15
CA ILE A 118 -11.21 20.17 2.07
C ILE A 118 -12.62 20.10 2.66
N GLU A 119 -13.56 20.78 2.02
CA GLU A 119 -14.97 20.79 2.42
C GLU A 119 -15.52 19.35 2.53
N GLY A 120 -16.19 19.05 3.64
CA GLY A 120 -16.74 17.73 3.94
C GLY A 120 -15.81 16.78 4.70
N PHE A 121 -14.53 17.14 4.90
CA PHE A 121 -13.54 16.32 5.62
C PHE A 121 -13.11 16.93 6.98
N GLU A 122 -13.78 17.97 7.46
CA GLU A 122 -13.40 18.74 8.66
C GLU A 122 -13.45 17.89 9.94
N LYS A 123 -14.33 16.88 9.97
CA LYS A 123 -14.58 16.01 11.12
C LYS A 123 -13.68 14.77 11.15
N VAL A 124 -12.79 14.60 10.17
CA VAL A 124 -11.90 13.44 10.15
C VAL A 124 -10.94 13.51 11.36
N PRO A 125 -10.89 12.47 12.21
CA PRO A 125 -10.07 12.49 13.41
C PRO A 125 -8.58 12.45 13.05
N LEU A 126 -7.77 13.25 13.76
CA LEU A 126 -6.31 13.29 13.60
C LEU A 126 -5.57 12.08 14.19
N LYS A 127 -6.30 11.05 14.67
CA LYS A 127 -5.66 9.80 15.10
C LYS A 127 -5.15 9.05 13.87
N ALA A 128 -4.00 9.48 13.36
CA ALA A 128 -3.15 8.63 12.57
C ALA A 128 -2.62 7.53 13.50
N SER A 129 -2.87 6.27 13.16
CA SER A 129 -1.94 5.20 13.55
C SER A 129 -0.55 5.65 13.12
N ASN A 130 0.46 5.53 13.99
CA ASN A 130 1.85 5.92 13.77
C ASN A 130 2.38 5.57 12.36
N GLY A 131 2.10 6.42 11.38
CA GLY A 131 2.77 6.44 10.09
C GLY A 131 4.06 7.19 10.33
N GLY A 132 5.19 6.57 9.97
CA GLY A 132 6.52 7.12 10.20
C GLY A 132 6.68 8.45 9.48
N ALA A 133 6.33 9.54 10.15
CA ALA A 133 6.86 10.85 9.84
C ALA A 133 8.35 10.84 10.17
N CYS A 134 9.16 11.28 9.22
CA CYS A 134 10.61 11.43 9.35
C CYS A 134 10.99 12.03 10.71
N LYS A 135 12.01 11.43 11.34
CA LYS A 135 12.89 12.14 12.27
C LYS A 135 14.07 12.69 11.48
#